data_AF-A0A8J7E6Z8-F1
#
_entry.id   AF-A0A8J7E6Z8-F1
#
_cell.length_a   1.000
_cell.length_b   1.000
_cell.length_c   1.000
_cell.angle_alpha   90.00
_cell.angle_beta   90.00
_cell.angle_gamma   90.00
#
_symmetry.space_group_name_H-M   'P 1'
#
loop_
_entity.id
_entity.type
_entity.pdbx_description
1 polymer ?
#
loop_
_entity_poly.entity_id
_entity_poly.type
_entity_poly.pdbx_seq_one_letter_code
_entity_poly.pdbx_strand_id
1 'polypeptide(L)'
;MYDDDLSTLNPDLEFADPLDALGPVEEEQAPQYDPDAMLPLLTATDPQQRMLAARVFCEVEDARAVTALTTLLADLCPLVRVSAAYALGRNPHESAITPLIDQLTTDWNGYVRKGLVWALGNSHDERALGPLIIALRTDISAVRLWAASALAQMAQVSYESVIAAIPPLIEGLRRDPVPAVRSNCAWAIGQLCRELPSNVVYHTAIDALIESFAEEDDLGVREDARTALLKVGDTRGLQTIEEIEQDGYF
;
A
#
# COMPACT_ATOMS: atom_id res chain seq x y z
N MET A 1 -50.71 46.24 -23.20
CA MET A 1 -51.43 46.05 -21.93
C MET A 1 -51.05 44.65 -21.49
N TYR A 2 -50.31 44.56 -20.39
CA TYR A 2 -49.64 43.38 -19.84
C TYR A 2 -50.63 42.45 -19.12
N ASP A 3 -50.24 41.18 -18.98
CA ASP A 3 -50.34 40.30 -17.78
C ASP A 3 -50.14 38.86 -18.28
N ASP A 4 -48.97 38.21 -18.19
CA ASP A 4 -48.11 37.88 -17.04
C ASP A 4 -48.78 36.89 -16.07
N ASP A 5 -48.80 35.63 -16.50
CA ASP A 5 -49.34 34.48 -15.75
C ASP A 5 -48.18 33.64 -15.21
N LEU A 6 -47.44 34.24 -14.26
CA LEU A 6 -46.43 33.57 -13.44
C LEU A 6 -46.84 33.68 -11.97
N SER A 7 -47.75 32.81 -11.54
CA SER A 7 -48.09 32.67 -10.12
C SER A 7 -46.92 32.03 -9.36
N THR A 8 -46.05 32.88 -8.84
CA THR A 8 -45.37 32.82 -7.54
C THR A 8 -45.23 31.42 -6.91
N LEU A 9 -44.02 30.87 -7.01
CA LEU A 9 -43.47 29.93 -6.04
C LEU A 9 -43.55 30.56 -4.64
N ASN A 10 -44.12 29.83 -3.69
CA ASN A 10 -44.21 30.24 -2.29
C ASN A 10 -42.79 30.36 -1.69
N PRO A 11 -42.33 31.55 -1.25
CA PRO A 11 -40.97 31.75 -0.77
C PRO A 11 -40.71 31.15 0.63
N ASP A 12 -41.75 30.64 1.30
CA ASP A 12 -41.67 30.13 2.68
C ASP A 12 -41.60 28.60 2.78
N LEU A 13 -41.26 27.90 1.70
CA LEU A 13 -40.84 26.50 1.80
C LEU A 13 -39.39 26.47 2.32
N GLU A 14 -39.23 26.55 3.63
CA GLU A 14 -38.03 26.09 4.30
C GLU A 14 -37.85 24.60 3.95
N PHE A 15 -37.03 24.33 2.94
CA PHE A 15 -36.49 23.00 2.69
C PHE A 15 -35.55 22.71 3.85
N ALA A 16 -36.09 22.23 4.97
CA ALA A 16 -35.28 21.59 5.99
C ALA A 16 -34.51 20.47 5.29
N ASP A 17 -33.18 20.54 5.33
CA ASP A 17 -32.35 19.50 4.77
C ASP A 17 -32.72 18.20 5.49
N PRO A 18 -33.12 17.13 4.79
CA PRO A 18 -33.41 15.84 5.42
C PRO A 18 -32.28 15.34 6.33
N LEU A 19 -31.05 15.85 6.13
CA LEU A 19 -29.87 15.59 6.93
C LEU A 19 -29.87 16.33 8.28
N ASP A 20 -30.57 17.45 8.42
CA ASP A 20 -30.70 18.18 9.70
C ASP A 20 -31.55 17.41 10.74
N ALA A 21 -32.35 16.45 10.26
CA ALA A 21 -33.12 15.52 11.11
C ALA A 21 -32.31 14.31 11.58
N LEU A 22 -31.12 14.08 11.01
CA LEU A 22 -30.20 13.05 11.47
C LEU A 22 -29.41 13.64 12.65
N GLY A 23 -29.65 13.10 13.85
CA GLY A 23 -28.80 13.39 15.00
C GLY A 23 -27.32 13.08 14.68
N PRO A 24 -26.37 13.60 15.48
CA PRO A 24 -24.96 13.28 15.29
C PRO A 24 -24.81 11.76 15.19
N VAL A 25 -24.13 11.31 14.14
CA VAL A 25 -23.77 9.90 14.00
C VAL A 25 -22.94 9.57 15.23
N GLU A 26 -23.51 8.83 16.18
CA GLU A 26 -22.73 8.24 17.24
C GLU A 26 -21.67 7.41 16.53
N GLU A 27 -20.39 7.81 16.65
CA GLU A 27 -19.28 6.97 16.24
C GLU A 27 -19.47 5.65 16.97
N GLU A 28 -20.00 4.65 16.27
CA GLU A 28 -20.23 3.32 16.82
C GLU A 28 -18.85 2.80 17.19
N GLN A 29 -18.49 2.97 18.47
CA GLN A 29 -17.20 2.58 19.00
C GLN A 29 -17.00 1.12 18.63
N ALA A 30 -16.00 0.85 17.80
CA ALA A 30 -15.69 -0.49 17.35
C ALA A 30 -15.69 -1.40 18.59
N PRO A 31 -16.41 -2.54 18.57
CA PRO A 31 -16.53 -3.40 19.74
C PRO A 31 -15.14 -3.65 20.32
N GLN A 32 -14.92 -3.17 21.54
CA GLN A 32 -13.63 -3.30 22.22
C GLN A 32 -13.50 -4.75 22.67
N TYR A 33 -13.01 -5.60 21.77
CA TYR A 33 -12.78 -7.01 22.05
C TYR A 33 -11.61 -7.15 23.01
N ASP A 34 -11.81 -7.88 24.10
CA ASP A 34 -10.78 -8.22 25.06
C ASP A 34 -9.74 -9.17 24.42
N PRO A 35 -8.45 -8.78 24.32
CA PRO A 35 -7.40 -9.63 23.77
C PRO A 35 -7.30 -10.99 24.45
N ASP A 36 -7.54 -11.06 25.77
CA ASP A 36 -7.49 -12.32 26.52
C ASP A 36 -8.60 -13.29 26.09
N ALA A 37 -9.78 -12.77 25.74
CA ALA A 37 -10.88 -13.57 25.21
C ALA A 37 -10.64 -14.00 23.75
N MET A 38 -9.85 -13.26 22.97
CA MET A 38 -9.59 -13.55 21.56
C MET A 38 -8.46 -14.55 21.33
N LEU A 39 -7.46 -14.64 22.23
CA LEU A 39 -6.37 -15.60 22.13
C LEU A 39 -6.83 -17.07 21.89
N PRO A 40 -7.77 -17.64 22.67
CA PRO A 40 -8.21 -19.02 22.43
C PRO A 40 -8.99 -19.19 21.12
N LEU A 41 -9.59 -18.12 20.59
CA LEU A 41 -10.36 -18.18 19.35
C LEU A 41 -9.47 -18.31 18.11
N LEU A 42 -8.17 -17.98 18.20
CA LEU A 42 -7.21 -18.23 17.12
C LEU A 42 -7.07 -19.72 16.77
N THR A 43 -7.40 -20.64 17.69
CA THR A 43 -7.33 -22.09 17.46
C THR A 43 -8.71 -22.75 17.45
N ALA A 44 -9.79 -21.95 17.40
CA ALA A 44 -11.16 -22.44 17.39
C ALA A 44 -11.45 -23.32 16.16
N THR A 45 -12.37 -24.27 16.30
CA THR A 45 -12.80 -25.12 15.17
C THR A 45 -13.50 -24.31 14.08
N ASP A 46 -14.27 -23.29 14.46
CA ASP A 46 -14.99 -22.43 13.52
C ASP A 46 -14.04 -21.42 12.84
N PRO A 47 -13.90 -21.43 11.49
CA PRO A 47 -13.10 -20.45 10.77
C PRO A 47 -13.55 -19.00 10.98
N GLN A 48 -14.84 -18.75 11.27
CA GLN A 48 -15.31 -17.38 11.55
C GLN A 48 -14.72 -16.85 12.85
N GLN A 49 -14.62 -17.71 13.88
CA GLN A 49 -13.98 -17.34 15.15
C GLN A 49 -12.48 -17.10 14.99
N ARG A 50 -11.77 -17.95 14.23
CA ARG A 50 -10.35 -17.75 13.94
C ARG A 50 -10.10 -16.46 13.17
N MET A 51 -10.93 -16.19 12.16
CA MET A 51 -10.86 -14.95 11.37
C MET A 51 -11.14 -13.72 12.24
N LEU A 52 -12.18 -13.75 13.07
CA LEU A 52 -12.51 -12.66 13.99
C LEU A 52 -11.33 -12.38 14.93
N ALA A 53 -10.79 -13.42 15.57
CA ALA A 53 -9.64 -13.28 16.46
C ALA A 53 -8.42 -12.68 15.74
N ALA A 54 -8.08 -13.19 14.56
CA ALA A 54 -6.99 -12.64 13.77
C ALA A 54 -7.20 -11.16 13.41
N ARG A 55 -8.44 -10.76 13.08
CA ARG A 55 -8.76 -9.33 12.83
C ARG A 55 -8.59 -8.47 14.07
N VAL A 56 -8.97 -8.95 15.26
CA VAL A 56 -8.75 -8.21 16.50
C VAL A 56 -7.26 -7.97 16.74
N PHE A 57 -6.43 -8.99 16.53
CA PHE A 57 -4.96 -8.85 16.62
C PHE A 57 -4.34 -8.06 15.46
N CYS A 58 -5.12 -7.56 14.49
CA CYS A 58 -4.65 -6.54 13.54
C CYS A 58 -4.74 -5.13 14.15
N GLU A 59 -5.69 -4.90 15.07
CA GLU A 59 -5.85 -3.62 15.76
C GLU A 59 -5.11 -3.59 17.10
N VAL A 60 -4.89 -4.77 17.70
CA VAL A 60 -4.17 -4.91 18.97
C VAL A 60 -2.81 -5.54 18.74
N GLU A 61 -1.77 -4.83 19.18
CA GLU A 61 -0.41 -5.34 19.21
C GLU A 61 -0.19 -6.21 20.47
N ASP A 62 -0.23 -7.54 20.30
CA ASP A 62 -0.02 -8.51 21.37
C ASP A 62 0.85 -9.69 20.87
N ALA A 63 2.10 -9.70 21.33
CA ALA A 63 3.08 -10.72 20.97
C ALA A 63 2.65 -12.16 21.31
N ARG A 64 1.72 -12.35 22.26
CA ARG A 64 1.19 -13.68 22.63
C ARG A 64 0.44 -14.33 21.46
N ALA A 65 -0.11 -13.55 20.54
CA ALA A 65 -0.86 -14.04 19.38
C ALA A 65 0.04 -14.54 18.24
N VAL A 66 1.30 -14.09 18.17
CA VAL A 66 2.20 -14.31 17.02
C VAL A 66 2.31 -15.78 16.63
N THR A 67 2.51 -16.70 17.59
CA THR A 67 2.65 -18.12 17.30
C THR A 67 1.38 -18.71 16.68
N ALA A 68 0.21 -18.36 17.23
CA ALA A 68 -1.07 -18.84 16.72
C ALA A 68 -1.38 -18.21 15.35
N LEU A 69 -1.16 -16.90 15.18
CA LEU A 69 -1.30 -16.22 13.89
C LEU A 69 -0.39 -16.82 12.81
N THR A 70 0.85 -17.18 13.17
CA THR A 70 1.78 -17.86 12.25
C THR A 70 1.22 -19.19 11.78
N THR A 71 0.56 -19.95 12.66
CA THR A 71 -0.10 -21.22 12.30
C THR A 71 -1.29 -20.97 11.35
N LEU A 72 -2.02 -19.87 11.52
CA LEU A 72 -3.15 -19.49 10.66
C LEU A 72 -2.76 -19.09 9.24
N LEU A 73 -1.47 -18.87 8.95
CA LEU A 73 -1.00 -18.72 7.58
C LEU A 73 -1.24 -19.98 6.73
N ALA A 74 -1.37 -21.16 7.34
CA ALA A 74 -1.67 -22.41 6.66
C ALA A 74 -3.17 -22.82 6.74
N ASP A 75 -4.05 -21.92 7.19
CA ASP A 75 -5.48 -22.22 7.35
C ASP A 75 -6.14 -22.59 6.02
N LEU A 76 -7.10 -23.51 6.05
CA LEU A 76 -7.86 -23.91 4.86
C LEU A 76 -8.66 -22.75 4.26
N CYS A 77 -9.16 -21.83 5.10
CA CYS A 77 -9.93 -20.68 4.69
C CYS A 77 -9.02 -19.51 4.28
N PRO A 78 -9.06 -19.05 3.01
CA PRO A 78 -8.24 -17.92 2.58
C PRO A 78 -8.49 -16.63 3.35
N LEU A 79 -9.72 -16.39 3.84
CA LEU A 79 -10.03 -15.19 4.63
C LEU A 79 -9.34 -15.20 6.00
N VAL A 80 -9.16 -16.39 6.60
CA VAL A 80 -8.38 -16.55 7.83
C VAL A 80 -6.90 -16.26 7.54
N ARG A 81 -6.35 -16.83 6.46
CA ARG A 81 -4.95 -16.58 6.05
C ARG A 81 -4.66 -15.10 5.78
N VAL A 82 -5.55 -14.41 5.06
CA VAL A 82 -5.47 -12.96 4.83
C VAL A 82 -5.42 -12.21 6.17
N SER A 83 -6.36 -12.53 7.08
CA SER A 83 -6.44 -11.86 8.38
C SER A 83 -5.19 -12.11 9.23
N ALA A 84 -4.66 -13.33 9.20
CA ALA A 84 -3.43 -13.70 9.87
C ALA A 84 -2.21 -12.94 9.31
N ALA A 85 -2.09 -12.83 7.99
CA ALA A 85 -1.02 -12.06 7.36
C ALA A 85 -1.07 -10.57 7.78
N TYR A 86 -2.24 -9.93 7.73
CA TYR A 86 -2.40 -8.56 8.20
C TYR A 86 -2.09 -8.40 9.70
N ALA A 87 -2.55 -9.31 10.53
CA ALA A 87 -2.25 -9.28 11.96
C ALA A 87 -0.74 -9.40 12.25
N LEU A 88 -0.04 -10.29 11.55
CA LEU A 88 1.43 -10.43 11.65
C LEU A 88 2.18 -9.21 11.11
N GLY A 89 1.64 -8.53 10.10
CA GLY A 89 2.23 -7.27 9.63
C GLY A 89 2.04 -6.10 10.59
N ARG A 90 1.01 -6.14 11.45
CA ARG A 90 0.83 -5.19 12.57
C ARG A 90 1.57 -5.63 13.84
N ASN A 91 1.89 -6.91 13.95
CA ASN A 91 2.67 -7.52 15.03
C ASN A 91 3.97 -8.11 14.46
N PRO A 92 4.86 -7.30 13.88
CA PRO A 92 6.06 -7.82 13.24
C PRO A 92 6.92 -8.57 14.27
N HIS A 93 7.28 -9.81 13.93
CA HIS A 93 8.07 -10.67 14.81
C HIS A 93 9.00 -11.57 13.98
N GLU A 94 10.26 -11.70 14.42
CA GLU A 94 11.31 -12.42 13.70
C GLU A 94 10.93 -13.88 13.36
N SER A 95 10.21 -14.53 14.27
CA SER A 95 9.77 -15.93 14.07
C SER A 95 8.73 -16.11 12.97
N ALA A 96 8.04 -15.05 12.55
CA ALA A 96 7.00 -15.11 11.53
C ALA A 96 7.55 -14.87 10.11
N ILE A 97 8.79 -14.39 9.97
CA ILE A 97 9.35 -13.97 8.68
C ILE A 97 9.46 -15.15 7.70
N THR A 98 10.11 -16.24 8.10
CA THR A 98 10.23 -17.43 7.25
C THR A 98 8.86 -18.01 6.88
N PRO A 99 7.92 -18.22 7.83
CA PRO A 99 6.55 -18.63 7.49
C PRO A 99 5.82 -17.70 6.51
N LEU A 100 5.96 -16.37 6.63
CA LEU A 100 5.37 -15.41 5.70
C LEU A 100 5.96 -15.56 4.28
N ILE A 101 7.28 -15.74 4.17
CA ILE A 101 7.98 -15.95 2.89
C ILE A 101 7.54 -17.27 2.24
N ASP A 102 7.48 -18.35 3.03
CA ASP A 102 7.07 -19.67 2.56
C ASP A 102 5.61 -19.63 2.05
N GLN A 103 4.72 -18.97 2.80
CA GLN A 103 3.33 -18.82 2.40
C GLN A 103 3.18 -17.94 1.15
N LEU A 104 4.00 -16.89 0.97
CA LEU A 104 3.93 -16.03 -0.21
C LEU A 104 4.26 -16.81 -1.50
N THR A 105 5.13 -17.80 -1.37
CA THR A 105 5.59 -18.66 -2.47
C THR A 105 4.60 -19.78 -2.79
N THR A 106 3.84 -20.25 -1.82
CA THR A 106 2.99 -21.44 -1.95
C THR A 106 1.49 -21.14 -2.05
N ASP A 107 1.02 -19.99 -1.55
CA ASP A 107 -0.38 -19.62 -1.67
C ASP A 107 -0.74 -19.23 -3.11
N TRP A 108 -1.90 -19.68 -3.58
CA TRP A 108 -2.42 -19.36 -4.92
C TRP A 108 -3.38 -18.17 -4.90
N ASN A 109 -3.88 -17.77 -3.73
CA ASN A 109 -4.86 -16.72 -3.60
C ASN A 109 -4.20 -15.33 -3.58
N GLY A 110 -4.47 -14.52 -4.61
CA GLY A 110 -3.91 -13.18 -4.76
C GLY A 110 -4.17 -12.23 -3.58
N TYR A 111 -5.31 -12.35 -2.91
CA TYR A 111 -5.61 -11.52 -1.73
C TYR A 111 -4.75 -11.91 -0.54
N VAL A 112 -4.50 -13.21 -0.34
CA VAL A 112 -3.59 -13.69 0.71
C VAL A 112 -2.18 -13.20 0.42
N ARG A 113 -1.69 -13.38 -0.82
CA ARG A 113 -0.34 -12.97 -1.22
C ARG A 113 -0.11 -11.47 -1.09
N LYS A 114 -1.13 -10.65 -1.39
CA LYS A 114 -1.11 -9.22 -1.10
C LYS A 114 -0.90 -8.93 0.39
N GLY A 115 -1.65 -9.61 1.27
CA GLY A 115 -1.50 -9.47 2.72
C GLY A 115 -0.11 -9.89 3.21
N LEU A 116 0.45 -10.96 2.64
CA LEU A 116 1.79 -11.45 2.95
C LEU A 116 2.88 -10.46 2.53
N VAL A 117 2.78 -9.91 1.32
CA VAL A 117 3.70 -8.86 0.84
C VAL A 117 3.66 -7.64 1.74
N TRP A 118 2.46 -7.20 2.13
CA TRP A 118 2.30 -6.08 3.05
C TRP A 118 2.93 -6.37 4.42
N ALA A 119 2.73 -7.57 4.98
CA ALA A 119 3.32 -7.98 6.24
C ALA A 119 4.85 -8.04 6.19
N LEU A 120 5.40 -8.54 5.09
CA LEU A 120 6.85 -8.59 4.86
C LEU A 120 7.47 -7.21 4.66
N GLY A 121 6.73 -6.22 4.16
CA GLY A 121 7.20 -4.84 4.12
C GLY A 121 7.34 -4.24 5.53
N ASN A 122 6.35 -4.46 6.39
CA ASN A 122 6.31 -3.91 7.75
C ASN A 122 7.19 -4.68 8.75
N SER A 123 7.77 -5.82 8.35
CA SER A 123 8.64 -6.58 9.25
C SER A 123 9.99 -5.92 9.46
N HIS A 124 10.40 -5.06 8.53
CA HIS A 124 11.73 -4.46 8.48
C HIS A 124 12.87 -5.51 8.58
N ASP A 125 12.64 -6.69 8.02
CA ASP A 125 13.61 -7.79 8.00
C ASP A 125 14.21 -7.95 6.60
N GLU A 126 15.54 -7.94 6.51
CA GLU A 126 16.28 -8.04 5.23
C GLU A 126 15.93 -9.31 4.44
N ARG A 127 15.53 -10.40 5.10
CA ARG A 127 15.11 -11.64 4.44
C ARG A 127 13.89 -11.45 3.55
N ALA A 128 13.09 -10.40 3.77
CA ALA A 128 11.93 -10.06 2.94
C ALA A 128 12.31 -9.51 1.56
N LEU A 129 13.49 -8.92 1.41
CA LEU A 129 13.89 -8.18 0.21
C LEU A 129 13.80 -9.03 -1.07
N GLY A 130 14.42 -10.21 -1.07
CA GLY A 130 14.41 -11.13 -2.21
C GLY A 130 12.99 -11.55 -2.63
N PRO A 131 12.17 -12.08 -1.71
CA PRO A 131 10.76 -12.39 -1.97
C PRO A 131 9.93 -11.21 -2.50
N LEU A 132 10.12 -10.01 -1.96
CA LEU A 132 9.43 -8.81 -2.44
C LEU A 132 9.85 -8.42 -3.87
N ILE A 133 11.12 -8.55 -4.23
CA ILE A 133 11.61 -8.34 -5.60
C ILE A 133 11.00 -9.36 -6.56
N ILE A 134 10.89 -10.64 -6.16
CA ILE A 134 10.26 -11.68 -6.97
C ILE A 134 8.76 -11.35 -7.16
N ALA A 135 8.07 -10.99 -6.08
CA ALA A 135 6.67 -10.59 -6.12
C ALA A 135 6.45 -9.39 -7.04
N LEU A 136 7.32 -8.38 -7.04
CA LEU A 136 7.24 -7.24 -7.97
C LEU A 136 7.36 -7.66 -9.44
N ARG A 137 8.12 -8.72 -9.76
CA ARG A 137 8.41 -9.12 -11.15
C ARG A 137 7.40 -10.10 -11.72
N THR A 138 6.99 -11.10 -10.95
CA THR A 138 6.34 -12.30 -11.53
C THR A 138 4.90 -12.50 -11.10
N ASP A 139 4.39 -11.66 -10.20
CA ASP A 139 3.07 -11.84 -9.61
C ASP A 139 1.92 -11.25 -10.45
N ILE A 140 0.67 -11.43 -10.01
CA ILE A 140 -0.48 -10.69 -10.52
C ILE A 140 -0.34 -9.20 -10.17
N SER A 141 -0.91 -8.35 -11.01
CA SER A 141 -0.74 -6.88 -10.92
C SER A 141 -1.07 -6.31 -9.54
N ALA A 142 -2.12 -6.83 -8.89
CA ALA A 142 -2.48 -6.42 -7.54
C ALA A 142 -1.35 -6.66 -6.55
N VAL A 143 -0.66 -7.81 -6.59
CA VAL A 143 0.43 -8.10 -5.65
C VAL A 143 1.70 -7.35 -6.05
N ARG A 144 2.00 -7.22 -7.36
CA ARG A 144 3.15 -6.42 -7.83
C ARG A 144 3.09 -4.98 -7.35
N LEU A 145 1.89 -4.37 -7.37
CA LEU A 145 1.67 -3.02 -6.84
C LEU A 145 2.09 -2.96 -5.36
N TRP A 146 1.58 -3.85 -4.51
CA TRP A 146 1.93 -3.83 -3.09
C TRP A 146 3.39 -4.20 -2.82
N ALA A 147 4.02 -4.98 -3.70
CA ALA A 147 5.44 -5.30 -3.60
C ALA A 147 6.31 -4.06 -3.81
N ALA A 148 5.96 -3.18 -4.75
CA ALA A 148 6.64 -1.89 -4.89
C ALA A 148 6.53 -1.03 -3.62
N SER A 149 5.35 -0.97 -2.98
CA SER A 149 5.19 -0.25 -1.70
C SER A 149 6.01 -0.88 -0.58
N ALA A 150 6.01 -2.21 -0.47
CA ALA A 150 6.77 -2.93 0.55
C ALA A 150 8.30 -2.73 0.36
N LEU A 151 8.78 -2.67 -0.89
CA LEU A 151 10.17 -2.34 -1.18
C LEU A 151 10.55 -0.93 -0.74
N ALA A 152 9.63 0.04 -0.81
CA ALA A 152 9.89 1.39 -0.28
C ALA A 152 10.10 1.38 1.25
N GLN A 153 9.43 0.48 1.97
CA GLN A 153 9.61 0.32 3.42
C GLN A 153 10.98 -0.27 3.80
N MET A 154 11.71 -0.85 2.84
CA MET A 154 13.06 -1.37 3.06
C MET A 154 14.10 -0.27 3.34
N ALA A 155 13.74 1.01 3.13
CA ALA A 155 14.54 2.15 3.61
C ALA A 155 14.86 2.08 5.10
N GLN A 156 14.02 1.42 5.90
CA GLN A 156 14.21 1.29 7.34
C GLN A 156 15.11 0.11 7.74
N VAL A 157 15.54 -0.72 6.79
CA VAL A 157 16.30 -1.96 7.06
C VAL A 157 17.80 -1.72 6.99
N SER A 158 18.31 -1.40 5.79
CA SER A 158 19.73 -1.14 5.56
C SER A 158 19.94 -0.37 4.27
N TYR A 159 21.09 0.32 4.16
CA TYR A 159 21.49 1.01 2.94
C TYR A 159 21.62 0.03 1.76
N GLU A 160 22.16 -1.16 2.01
CA GLU A 160 22.29 -2.23 1.03
C GLU A 160 20.93 -2.68 0.49
N SER A 161 19.91 -2.76 1.35
CA SER A 161 18.54 -3.08 0.94
C SER A 161 17.96 -2.02 0.02
N VAL A 162 18.20 -0.74 0.32
CA VAL A 162 17.77 0.37 -0.55
C VAL A 162 18.43 0.28 -1.93
N ILE A 163 19.76 0.10 -1.95
CA ILE A 163 20.52 -0.03 -3.20
C ILE A 163 20.03 -1.21 -4.04
N ALA A 164 19.71 -2.34 -3.40
CA ALA A 164 19.20 -3.53 -4.07
C ALA A 164 17.75 -3.42 -4.56
N ALA A 165 16.91 -2.60 -3.90
CA ALA A 165 15.52 -2.39 -4.26
C ALA A 165 15.33 -1.44 -5.47
N ILE A 166 16.26 -0.50 -5.70
CA ILE A 166 16.14 0.49 -6.78
C ILE A 166 16.09 -0.14 -8.19
N PRO A 167 17.02 -1.01 -8.61
CA PRO A 167 16.99 -1.59 -9.96
C PRO A 167 15.69 -2.32 -10.34
N PRO A 168 15.10 -3.20 -9.51
CA PRO A 168 13.82 -3.84 -9.84
C PRO A 168 12.64 -2.86 -9.83
N LEU A 169 12.68 -1.79 -9.03
CA LEU A 169 11.67 -0.73 -9.09
C LEU A 169 11.77 0.06 -10.41
N ILE A 170 12.97 0.38 -10.88
CA ILE A 170 13.19 1.01 -12.21
C ILE A 170 12.69 0.09 -13.33
N GLU A 171 12.96 -1.21 -13.23
CA GLU A 171 12.45 -2.21 -14.17
C GLU A 171 10.91 -2.19 -14.21
N GLY A 172 10.26 -2.19 -13.04
CA GLY A 172 8.82 -2.08 -12.90
C GLY A 172 8.26 -0.78 -13.48
N LEU A 173 8.89 0.36 -13.16
CA LEU A 173 8.52 1.68 -13.68
C LEU A 173 8.57 1.72 -15.22
N ARG A 174 9.58 1.12 -15.85
CA ARG A 174 9.76 1.17 -17.31
C ARG A 174 8.91 0.15 -18.07
N ARG A 175 8.59 -0.99 -17.46
CA ARG A 175 8.16 -2.19 -18.22
C ARG A 175 6.88 -2.84 -17.70
N ASP A 176 6.36 -2.48 -16.53
CA ASP A 176 5.14 -3.13 -16.04
C ASP A 176 3.95 -2.79 -16.96
N PRO A 177 3.17 -3.78 -17.42
CA PRO A 177 2.04 -3.51 -18.31
C PRO A 177 0.90 -2.72 -17.64
N VAL A 178 0.86 -2.65 -16.30
CA VAL A 178 -0.20 -1.99 -15.54
C VAL A 178 0.29 -0.62 -15.06
N PRO A 179 -0.34 0.49 -15.50
CA PRO A 179 0.07 1.84 -15.11
C PRO A 179 0.09 2.06 -13.60
N ALA A 180 -0.86 1.47 -12.85
CA ALA A 180 -0.88 1.56 -11.40
C ALA A 180 0.36 0.95 -10.72
N VAL A 181 0.97 -0.08 -11.31
CA VAL A 181 2.22 -0.64 -10.80
C VAL A 181 3.39 0.30 -11.14
N ARG A 182 3.44 0.82 -12.36
CA ARG A 182 4.48 1.80 -12.77
C ARG A 182 4.45 3.05 -11.89
N SER A 183 3.26 3.63 -11.68
CA SER A 183 3.02 4.79 -10.81
C SER A 183 3.54 4.52 -9.39
N ASN A 184 3.21 3.35 -8.84
CA ASN A 184 3.65 2.99 -7.49
C ASN A 184 5.16 2.70 -7.41
N CYS A 185 5.79 2.21 -8.48
CA CYS A 185 7.25 2.13 -8.59
C CYS A 185 7.90 3.51 -8.60
N ALA A 186 7.36 4.49 -9.34
CA ALA A 186 7.85 5.87 -9.31
C ALA A 186 7.76 6.47 -7.89
N TRP A 187 6.62 6.30 -7.22
CA TRP A 187 6.45 6.71 -5.82
C TRP A 187 7.49 6.05 -4.90
N ALA A 188 7.69 4.74 -5.01
CA ALA A 188 8.62 3.98 -4.19
C ALA A 188 10.07 4.42 -4.41
N ILE A 189 10.48 4.65 -5.67
CA ILE A 189 11.80 5.19 -6.01
C ILE A 189 11.99 6.56 -5.35
N GLY A 190 10.98 7.44 -5.41
CA GLY A 190 11.03 8.74 -4.75
C GLY A 190 11.21 8.64 -3.24
N GLN A 191 10.56 7.67 -2.57
CA GLN A 191 10.78 7.45 -1.14
C GLN A 191 12.21 7.00 -0.85
N LEU A 192 12.71 6.01 -1.60
CA LEU A 192 14.04 5.44 -1.39
C LEU A 192 15.17 6.42 -1.69
N CYS A 193 15.02 7.26 -2.72
CA CYS A 193 16.05 8.22 -3.12
C CYS A 193 16.31 9.30 -2.07
N ARG A 194 15.37 9.59 -1.17
CA ARG A 194 15.57 10.55 -0.07
C ARG A 194 16.64 10.11 0.91
N GLU A 195 16.84 8.80 1.03
CA GLU A 195 17.81 8.19 1.95
C GLU A 195 19.14 7.88 1.26
N LEU A 196 19.24 8.10 -0.07
CA LEU A 196 20.44 7.78 -0.85
C LEU A 196 21.36 9.01 -0.98
N PRO A 197 22.68 8.85 -0.79
CA PRO A 197 23.64 9.86 -1.21
C PRO A 197 23.70 9.91 -2.75
N SER A 198 24.20 11.02 -3.28
CA SER A 198 24.44 11.23 -4.71
C SER A 198 25.47 10.22 -5.25
N ASN A 199 24.99 9.06 -5.66
CA ASN A 199 25.76 7.95 -6.21
C ASN A 199 25.15 7.49 -7.54
N VAL A 200 25.79 6.52 -8.20
CA VAL A 200 25.32 6.02 -9.51
C VAL A 200 23.90 5.47 -9.46
N VAL A 201 23.50 4.80 -8.38
CA VAL A 201 22.15 4.23 -8.22
C VAL A 201 21.12 5.33 -8.08
N TYR A 202 21.40 6.33 -7.24
CA TYR A 202 20.58 7.53 -7.11
C TYR A 202 20.42 8.25 -8.46
N HIS A 203 21.52 8.50 -9.19
CA HIS A 203 21.43 9.18 -10.47
C HIS A 203 20.61 8.39 -11.50
N THR A 204 20.79 7.07 -11.54
CA THR A 204 20.00 6.18 -12.43
C THR A 204 18.51 6.21 -12.08
N ALA A 205 18.18 6.28 -10.78
CA ALA A 205 16.81 6.40 -10.32
C ALA A 205 16.17 7.73 -10.70
N ILE A 206 16.90 8.85 -10.54
CA ILE A 206 16.44 10.17 -10.99
C ILE A 206 16.24 10.19 -12.51
N ASP A 207 17.17 9.63 -13.28
CA ASP A 207 17.06 9.58 -14.74
C ASP A 207 15.81 8.80 -15.17
N ALA A 208 15.51 7.68 -14.51
CA ALA A 208 14.29 6.89 -14.76
C ALA A 208 13.00 7.66 -14.40
N LEU A 209 13.02 8.46 -13.32
CA LEU A 209 11.88 9.31 -12.97
C LEU A 209 11.70 10.47 -13.96
N ILE A 210 12.79 11.08 -14.45
CA ILE A 210 12.75 12.13 -15.48
C ILE A 210 12.20 11.56 -16.79
N GLU A 211 12.73 10.42 -17.25
CA GLU A 211 12.25 9.69 -18.42
C GLU A 211 10.74 9.40 -18.29
N SER A 212 10.32 8.85 -17.14
CA SER A 212 8.91 8.56 -16.89
C SER A 212 8.03 9.81 -16.79
N PHE A 213 8.54 10.95 -16.34
CA PHE A 213 7.76 12.18 -16.31
C PHE A 213 7.61 12.80 -17.72
N ALA A 214 8.67 12.71 -18.53
CA ALA A 214 8.72 13.32 -19.85
C ALA A 214 8.04 12.49 -20.95
N GLU A 215 8.12 11.15 -20.87
CA GLU A 215 7.79 10.26 -21.99
C GLU A 215 6.59 9.35 -21.74
N GLU A 216 6.03 9.28 -20.53
CA GLU A 216 4.85 8.42 -20.29
C GLU A 216 3.56 8.94 -20.93
N ASP A 217 2.78 8.00 -21.44
CA ASP A 217 1.43 8.26 -21.96
C ASP A 217 0.41 8.33 -20.82
N ASP A 218 0.59 7.56 -19.75
CA ASP A 218 -0.34 7.52 -18.63
C ASP A 218 -0.13 8.70 -17.68
N LEU A 219 -1.17 9.54 -17.54
CA LEU A 219 -1.15 10.73 -16.70
C LEU A 219 -0.87 10.41 -15.23
N GLY A 220 -1.36 9.30 -14.70
CA GLY A 220 -1.14 8.91 -13.31
C GLY A 220 0.34 8.61 -13.05
N VAL A 221 0.97 7.87 -13.97
CA VAL A 221 2.40 7.55 -13.88
C VAL A 221 3.24 8.81 -13.98
N ARG A 222 2.91 9.72 -14.91
CA ARG A 222 3.58 11.02 -15.04
C ARG A 222 3.50 11.86 -13.77
N GLU A 223 2.31 12.00 -13.19
CA GLU A 223 2.11 12.80 -11.98
C GLU A 223 2.83 12.21 -10.76
N ASP A 224 2.86 10.89 -10.62
CA ASP A 224 3.60 10.24 -9.54
C ASP A 224 5.12 10.36 -9.74
N ALA A 225 5.62 10.27 -10.98
CA ALA A 225 7.03 10.54 -11.29
C ALA A 225 7.41 12.00 -11.01
N ARG A 226 6.57 12.97 -11.42
CA ARG A 226 6.72 14.39 -11.10
C ARG A 226 6.76 14.62 -9.59
N THR A 227 5.80 14.04 -8.87
CA THR A 227 5.70 14.15 -7.42
C THR A 227 6.92 13.55 -6.72
N ALA A 228 7.43 12.43 -7.21
CA ALA A 228 8.65 11.82 -6.71
C ALA A 228 9.86 12.75 -6.92
N LEU A 229 10.04 13.33 -8.11
CA LEU A 229 11.12 14.29 -8.41
C LEU A 229 11.05 15.53 -7.51
N LEU A 230 9.87 16.12 -7.33
CA LEU A 230 9.65 17.26 -6.42
C LEU A 230 10.02 16.92 -4.97
N LYS A 231 9.63 15.72 -4.51
CA LYS A 231 9.91 15.27 -3.13
C LYS A 231 11.39 14.97 -2.90
N VAL A 232 12.09 14.44 -3.91
CA VAL A 232 13.54 14.19 -3.82
C VAL A 232 14.32 15.50 -3.89
N GLY A 233 13.86 16.45 -4.72
CA GLY A 233 14.49 17.77 -4.84
C GLY A 233 15.79 17.77 -5.64
N ASP A 234 15.98 16.78 -6.52
CA ASP A 234 17.13 16.76 -7.43
C ASP A 234 17.04 17.91 -8.44
N THR A 235 18.11 18.68 -8.58
CA THR A 235 18.12 19.88 -9.43
C THR A 235 17.78 19.57 -10.89
N ARG A 236 18.17 18.39 -11.40
CA ARG A 236 17.88 18.00 -12.79
C ARG A 236 16.39 17.74 -12.96
N GLY A 237 15.79 17.02 -12.00
CA GLY A 237 14.36 16.77 -11.99
C GLY A 237 13.52 18.04 -11.90
N LEU A 238 13.91 18.96 -11.02
CA LEU A 238 13.23 20.26 -10.88
C LEU A 238 13.31 21.10 -12.16
N GLN A 239 14.48 21.12 -12.80
CA GLN A 239 14.66 21.84 -14.07
C GLN A 239 13.80 21.24 -15.18
N THR A 240 13.75 19.92 -15.33
CA THR A 240 12.89 19.26 -16.33
C THR A 240 11.41 19.56 -16.08
N ILE A 241 10.96 19.61 -14.83
CA ILE A 241 9.59 20.01 -14.49
C ILE A 241 9.31 21.44 -14.96
N GLU A 242 10.19 22.39 -14.65
CA GLU A 242 10.03 23.79 -15.07
C GLU A 242 9.99 23.93 -16.59
N GLU A 243 10.87 23.25 -17.31
CA GLU A 243 10.94 23.28 -18.78
C GLU A 243 9.63 22.75 -19.41
N ILE A 244 9.14 21.59 -18.98
CA ILE A 244 7.93 20.98 -19.55
C ILE A 244 6.67 21.79 -19.22
N GLU A 245 6.59 22.38 -18.02
CA GLU A 245 5.45 23.23 -17.63
C GLU A 245 5.42 24.56 -18.40
N GLN A 246 6.59 25.14 -18.70
CA GLN A 246 6.70 26.35 -19.52
C GLN A 246 6.30 26.10 -20.99
N ASP A 247 6.54 24.89 -21.50
CA ASP A 247 6.23 24.51 -22.88
C ASP A 247 4.74 24.18 -23.14
N GLY A 248 3.89 24.17 -22.09
CA GLY A 248 2.43 24.20 -22.23
C GLY A 248 1.76 22.88 -22.63
N TYR A 249 2.37 21.72 -22.37
CA TYR A 249 1.76 20.40 -22.58
C TYR A 249 0.89 19.98 -21.39
N PHE A 250 -0.35 20.50 -21.33
CA PHE A 250 -1.43 20.02 -20.45
C PHE A 250 -2.64 19.56 -21.26
#